data_AF-A0A959BMQ4-F1
#
_entry.id   AF-A0A959BMQ4-F1
#
_cell.length_a   1.000
_cell.length_b   1.000
_cell.length_c   1.000
_cell.angle_alpha   90.00
_cell.angle_beta   90.00
_cell.angle_gamma   90.00
#
_symmetry.space_group_name_H-M   'P 1'
#
loop_
_entity.id
_entity.type
_entity.pdbx_description
1 polymer ?
#
loop_
_entity_poly.entity_id
_entity_poly.type
_entity_poly.pdbx_seq_one_letter_code
_entity_poly.pdbx_strand_id
1 'polypeptide(L)'
;MKKFLLKADATVQALILVPVLSMGLMIFPLILMIPLGGWQLASALIKGLAWRSRFHLTYFGLAVAYCLALWAGFGGMVEIDFSSKALQELWFNEAWGIFFVVIIPLVGAIKYWKVSYDDCERYNEQLV
;
A
#
# COMPACT_ATOMS: atom_id res chain seq x y z
N MET A 1 25.31 -7.56 0.19
CA MET A 1 24.20 -7.07 -0.66
C MET A 1 22.83 -7.08 0.02
N LYS A 2 22.38 -8.19 0.66
CA LYS A 2 21.03 -8.27 1.27
C LYS A 2 20.71 -7.13 2.26
N LYS A 3 21.63 -6.80 3.18
CA LYS A 3 21.50 -5.66 4.12
C LYS A 3 21.23 -4.33 3.42
N PHE A 4 21.98 -4.05 2.35
CA PHE A 4 21.82 -2.81 1.59
C PHE A 4 20.44 -2.74 0.94
N LEU A 5 19.96 -3.85 0.34
CA LEU A 5 18.65 -3.93 -0.29
C LEU A 5 17.50 -3.76 0.72
N LEU A 6 17.58 -4.39 1.89
CA LEU A 6 16.60 -4.24 2.98
C LEU A 6 16.54 -2.80 3.49
N LYS A 7 17.70 -2.18 3.72
CA LYS A 7 17.79 -0.79 4.18
C LYS A 7 17.26 0.17 3.11
N ALA A 8 17.62 -0.02 1.85
CA ALA A 8 17.14 0.79 0.74
C ALA A 8 15.62 0.71 0.62
N ASP A 9 15.05 -0.49 0.68
CA ASP A 9 13.60 -0.68 0.65
C ASP A 9 12.87 0.02 1.79
N ALA A 10 13.31 -0.17 3.05
CA ALA A 10 12.71 0.51 4.20
C ALA A 10 12.85 2.04 4.11
N THR A 11 13.96 2.53 3.55
CA THR A 11 14.22 3.96 3.37
C THR A 11 13.31 4.55 2.29
N VAL A 12 13.19 3.92 1.13
CA VAL A 12 12.30 4.38 0.05
C VAL A 12 10.85 4.38 0.52
N GLN A 13 10.41 3.34 1.23
CA GLN A 13 9.07 3.30 1.81
C GLN A 13 8.87 4.43 2.82
N ALA A 14 9.82 4.69 3.73
CA ALA A 14 9.72 5.78 4.70
C ALA A 14 9.68 7.16 4.03
N LEU A 15 10.50 7.38 3.00
CA LEU A 15 10.56 8.64 2.25
C LEU A 15 9.24 8.99 1.58
N ILE A 16 8.42 8.01 1.23
CA ILE A 16 7.10 8.23 0.63
C ILE A 16 6.00 8.22 1.71
N LEU A 17 6.08 7.31 2.69
CA LEU A 17 5.08 7.16 3.75
C LEU A 17 5.05 8.38 4.70
N VAL A 18 6.20 8.95 5.08
CA VAL A 18 6.25 10.09 6.00
C VAL A 18 5.53 11.31 5.43
N PRO A 19 5.78 11.72 4.17
CA PRO A 19 4.97 12.76 3.51
C PRO A 19 3.48 12.43 3.43
N VAL A 20 3.11 11.17 3.11
CA VAL A 20 1.70 10.74 3.09
C VAL A 20 1.03 10.97 4.46
N LEU A 21 1.74 10.66 5.55
CA LEU A 21 1.23 10.85 6.91
C LEU A 21 1.17 12.32 7.34
N SER A 22 2.11 13.16 6.89
CA SER A 22 2.17 14.56 7.29
C SER A 22 1.19 15.46 6.55
N MET A 23 0.74 15.07 5.36
CA MET A 23 -0.20 15.84 4.54
C MET A 23 -1.69 15.66 4.93
N GLY A 24 -1.99 14.84 5.95
CA GLY A 24 -3.38 14.54 6.35
C GLY A 24 -4.16 13.78 5.26
N LEU A 25 -5.48 13.61 5.41
CA LEU A 25 -6.34 12.93 4.42
C LEU A 25 -6.77 13.85 3.25
N MET A 26 -5.89 14.74 2.79
CA MET A 26 -6.17 15.63 1.65
C MET A 26 -6.03 14.91 0.29
N ILE A 27 -6.29 15.58 -0.83
CA ILE A 27 -6.17 15.00 -2.18
C ILE A 27 -4.71 14.59 -2.53
N PHE A 28 -3.71 15.32 -2.03
CA PHE A 28 -2.30 15.05 -2.28
C PHE A 28 -1.79 13.64 -1.87
N PRO A 29 -2.22 13.08 -0.73
CA PRO A 29 -1.97 11.70 -0.35
C PRO A 29 -2.23 10.67 -1.45
N LEU A 30 -3.27 10.83 -2.27
CA LEU A 30 -3.58 9.86 -3.34
C LEU A 30 -2.45 9.75 -4.37
N ILE A 31 -1.80 10.87 -4.70
CA ILE A 31 -0.70 10.90 -5.68
C ILE A 31 0.52 10.14 -5.13
N LEU A 32 0.80 10.25 -3.83
CA LEU A 32 1.93 9.58 -3.18
C LEU A 32 1.62 8.14 -2.75
N MET A 33 0.34 7.81 -2.58
CA MET A 33 -0.11 6.43 -2.30
C MET A 33 0.10 5.49 -3.49
N ILE A 34 0.04 5.98 -4.73
CA ILE A 34 0.34 5.20 -5.93
C ILE A 34 1.79 4.69 -5.94
N PRO A 35 2.83 5.55 -5.87
CA PRO A 35 4.21 5.09 -5.84
C PRO A 35 4.53 4.27 -4.60
N LEU A 36 3.94 4.59 -3.43
CA LEU A 36 4.09 3.77 -2.23
C LEU A 36 3.54 2.36 -2.43
N GLY A 37 2.30 2.24 -2.92
CA GLY A 37 1.66 0.95 -3.17
C GLY A 37 2.39 0.14 -4.22
N GLY A 38 2.81 0.78 -5.32
CA GLY A 38 3.61 0.14 -6.36
C GLY A 38 4.94 -0.39 -5.84
N TRP A 39 5.66 0.42 -5.05
CA TRP A 39 6.91 0.01 -4.43
C TRP A 39 6.72 -1.16 -3.45
N GLN A 40 5.69 -1.10 -2.60
CA GLN A 40 5.41 -2.16 -1.62
C GLN A 40 4.98 -3.46 -2.27
N LEU A 41 4.19 -3.43 -3.35
CA LEU A 41 3.85 -4.61 -4.14
C LEU A 41 5.10 -5.26 -4.76
N ALA A 42 5.95 -4.46 -5.41
CA ALA A 42 7.19 -4.95 -6.01
C ALA A 42 8.14 -5.53 -4.95
N SER A 43 8.31 -4.81 -3.83
CA SER A 43 9.08 -5.25 -2.68
C SER A 43 8.54 -6.58 -2.15
N ALA A 44 7.23 -6.69 -1.89
CA ALA A 44 6.62 -7.90 -1.35
C ALA A 44 6.80 -9.11 -2.26
N LEU A 45 6.66 -8.92 -3.58
CA LEU A 45 6.90 -9.98 -4.55
C LEU A 45 8.37 -10.42 -4.54
N ILE A 46 9.31 -9.47 -4.63
CA ILE A 46 10.75 -9.77 -4.66
C ILE A 46 11.17 -10.47 -3.37
N LYS A 47 10.80 -9.94 -2.20
CA LYS A 47 11.11 -10.53 -0.90
C LYS A 47 10.46 -11.89 -0.71
N GLY A 48 9.21 -12.02 -1.16
CA GLY A 48 8.46 -13.27 -1.13
C GLY A 48 9.13 -14.39 -1.93
N LEU A 49 9.58 -14.09 -3.15
CA LEU A 49 10.24 -15.04 -4.03
C LEU A 49 11.71 -15.28 -3.63
N ALA A 50 12.49 -14.23 -3.47
CA ALA A 50 13.94 -14.31 -3.23
C ALA A 50 14.29 -14.84 -1.83
N TRP A 51 13.45 -14.55 -0.82
CA TRP A 51 13.66 -15.03 0.55
C TRP A 51 12.66 -16.12 0.96
N ARG A 52 11.85 -16.62 0.03
CA ARG A 52 10.82 -17.66 0.29
C ARG A 52 9.92 -17.30 1.48
N SER A 53 9.64 -16.00 1.65
CA SER A 53 8.89 -15.51 2.79
C SER A 53 7.39 -15.62 2.54
N ARG A 54 6.73 -16.53 3.26
CA ARG A 54 5.26 -16.70 3.20
C ARG A 54 4.51 -15.42 3.57
N PHE A 55 5.03 -14.66 4.54
CA PHE A 55 4.44 -13.39 4.95
C PHE A 55 4.36 -12.41 3.79
N HIS A 56 5.47 -12.22 3.07
CA HIS A 56 5.55 -11.27 1.96
C HIS A 56 4.68 -11.70 0.76
N LEU A 57 4.63 -13.00 0.46
CA LEU A 57 3.73 -13.53 -0.58
C LEU A 57 2.25 -13.37 -0.19
N THR A 58 1.93 -13.55 1.10
CA THR A 58 0.57 -13.34 1.60
C THR A 58 0.18 -11.88 1.51
N TYR A 59 1.07 -10.96 1.92
CA TYR A 59 0.84 -9.52 1.78
C TYR A 59 0.63 -9.13 0.32
N PHE A 60 1.49 -9.61 -0.59
CA PHE A 60 1.34 -9.38 -2.03
C PHE A 60 -0.01 -9.88 -2.54
N GLY A 61 -0.39 -11.11 -2.21
CA GLY A 61 -1.68 -11.69 -2.63
C GLY A 61 -2.88 -10.90 -2.11
N LEU A 62 -2.86 -10.49 -0.84
CA LEU A 62 -3.91 -9.67 -0.24
C LEU A 62 -3.97 -8.26 -0.87
N ALA A 63 -2.83 -7.64 -1.13
CA ALA A 63 -2.77 -6.33 -1.76
C ALA A 63 -3.29 -6.37 -3.21
N VAL A 64 -2.94 -7.41 -3.98
CA VAL A 64 -3.49 -7.62 -5.33
C VAL A 64 -5.00 -7.87 -5.26
N ALA A 65 -5.45 -8.76 -4.38
CA ALA A 65 -6.88 -9.03 -4.20
C ALA A 65 -7.65 -7.76 -3.81
N TYR A 66 -7.06 -6.91 -2.97
CA TYR A 66 -7.62 -5.62 -2.59
C TYR A 66 -7.73 -4.66 -3.78
N CYS A 67 -6.67 -4.52 -4.58
CA CYS A 67 -6.70 -3.69 -5.79
C CYS A 67 -7.74 -4.19 -6.80
N LEU A 68 -7.86 -5.52 -6.98
CA LEU A 68 -8.87 -6.12 -7.85
C LEU A 68 -10.29 -5.91 -7.31
N ALA A 69 -10.50 -6.00 -5.99
CA ALA A 69 -11.78 -5.72 -5.37
C ALA A 69 -12.19 -4.26 -5.54
N LEU A 70 -11.26 -3.31 -5.36
CA LEU A 70 -11.50 -1.90 -5.66
C LEU A 70 -11.83 -1.71 -7.14
N TRP A 71 -11.02 -2.27 -8.04
CA TRP A 71 -11.26 -2.18 -9.49
C TRP A 71 -12.62 -2.75 -9.89
N ALA A 72 -13.01 -3.91 -9.35
CA ALA A 72 -14.32 -4.51 -9.61
C ALA A 72 -15.46 -3.68 -9.02
N GLY A 73 -15.27 -3.08 -7.84
CA GLY A 73 -16.23 -2.14 -7.24
C GLY A 73 -16.42 -0.89 -8.10
N PHE A 74 -15.34 -0.32 -8.64
CA PHE A 74 -15.41 0.82 -9.57
C PHE A 74 -15.94 0.42 -10.95
N GLY A 75 -15.45 -0.69 -11.51
CA GLY A 75 -15.80 -1.17 -12.86
C GLY A 75 -17.22 -1.71 -12.96
N GLY A 76 -17.71 -2.41 -11.93
CA GLY A 76 -19.12 -2.81 -11.83
C GLY A 76 -20.07 -1.61 -11.69
N MET A 77 -19.57 -0.43 -11.30
CA MET A 77 -20.32 0.82 -11.31
C MET A 77 -20.21 1.58 -12.64
N VAL A 78 -19.19 1.33 -13.48
CA VAL A 78 -19.11 1.95 -14.83
C VAL A 78 -20.26 1.47 -15.74
N GLU A 79 -20.78 0.26 -15.49
CA GLU A 79 -22.01 -0.23 -16.13
C GLU A 79 -23.30 0.36 -15.52
N ILE A 80 -23.23 0.89 -14.29
CA ILE A 80 -24.34 1.57 -13.60
C ILE A 80 -24.14 3.07 -13.77
N ASP A 81 -24.66 3.61 -14.88
CA ASP A 81 -24.62 5.03 -15.28
C ASP A 81 -24.11 6.03 -14.21
N PHE A 82 -22.80 6.31 -14.25
CA PHE A 82 -22.12 7.29 -13.38
C PHE A 82 -22.58 8.75 -13.64
N SER A 83 -23.57 8.97 -14.52
CA SER A 83 -24.19 10.28 -14.73
C SER A 83 -25.01 10.75 -13.52
N SER A 84 -25.41 9.83 -12.62
CA SER A 84 -26.15 10.23 -11.43
C SER A 84 -25.22 10.90 -10.41
N LYS A 85 -25.44 12.22 -10.21
CA LYS A 85 -24.79 13.00 -9.15
C LYS A 85 -24.81 12.29 -7.78
N ALA A 86 -25.86 11.53 -7.49
CA ALA A 86 -26.00 10.77 -6.25
C ALA A 86 -24.91 9.70 -6.04
N LEU A 87 -24.49 8.98 -7.08
CA LEU A 87 -23.42 7.97 -6.98
C LEU A 87 -22.04 8.61 -6.85
N GLN A 88 -21.82 9.74 -7.55
CA GLN A 88 -20.61 10.54 -7.38
C GLN A 88 -20.52 11.15 -5.98
N GLU A 89 -21.63 11.69 -5.45
CA GLU A 89 -21.69 12.25 -4.09
C GLU A 89 -21.50 11.16 -3.02
N LEU A 90 -22.09 9.96 -3.18
CA LEU A 90 -21.91 8.86 -2.22
C LEU A 90 -20.46 8.36 -2.12
N TRP A 91 -19.68 8.42 -3.20
CA TRP A 91 -18.29 7.93 -3.21
C TRP A 91 -17.24 9.01 -3.00
N PHE A 92 -17.45 10.22 -3.54
CA PHE A 92 -16.48 11.32 -3.45
C PHE A 92 -16.79 12.29 -2.31
N ASN A 93 -18.04 12.41 -1.85
CA ASN A 93 -18.41 13.28 -0.73
C ASN A 93 -18.64 12.53 0.59
N GLU A 94 -18.89 11.21 0.60
CA GLU A 94 -19.01 10.47 1.85
C GLU A 94 -17.70 9.84 2.33
N ALA A 95 -17.53 9.83 3.65
CA ALA A 95 -16.39 9.28 4.38
C ALA A 95 -16.02 7.83 4.00
N TRP A 96 -16.94 7.09 3.38
CA TRP A 96 -16.73 5.72 2.89
C TRP A 96 -15.67 5.62 1.80
N GLY A 97 -15.69 6.51 0.80
CA GLY A 97 -14.67 6.51 -0.26
C GLY A 97 -13.28 6.78 0.29
N ILE A 98 -13.17 7.72 1.24
CA ILE A 98 -11.90 8.01 1.94
C ILE A 98 -11.46 6.81 2.79
N PHE A 99 -12.40 6.14 3.46
CA PHE A 99 -12.09 5.00 4.31
C PHE A 99 -11.50 3.82 3.52
N PHE A 100 -12.16 3.44 2.42
CA PHE A 100 -11.69 2.34 1.57
C PHE A 100 -10.49 2.75 0.70
N VAL A 101 -10.49 3.92 0.07
CA VAL A 101 -9.40 4.27 -0.86
C VAL A 101 -8.13 4.75 -0.14
N VAL A 102 -8.26 5.31 1.07
CA VAL A 102 -7.12 5.93 1.76
C VAL A 102 -6.80 5.21 3.07
N ILE A 103 -7.76 5.07 3.99
CA ILE A 103 -7.47 4.58 5.35
C ILE A 103 -7.01 3.12 5.35
N ILE A 104 -7.75 2.21 4.70
CA ILE A 104 -7.39 0.79 4.65
C ILE A 104 -6.01 0.58 4.00
N PRO A 105 -5.72 1.15 2.82
CA PRO A 105 -4.37 1.08 2.22
C PRO A 105 -3.29 1.68 3.12
N LEU A 106 -3.56 2.79 3.80
CA LEU A 106 -2.59 3.43 4.69
C LEU A 106 -2.23 2.54 5.88
N VAL A 107 -3.22 1.90 6.51
CA VAL A 107 -2.97 0.92 7.59
C VAL A 107 -2.15 -0.26 7.09
N GLY A 108 -2.47 -0.78 5.89
CA GLY A 108 -1.69 -1.83 5.24
C GLY A 108 -0.24 -1.39 5.00
N ALA A 109 -0.06 -0.18 4.47
CA ALA A 109 1.24 0.37 4.15
C ALA A 109 2.12 0.60 5.38
N ILE A 110 1.56 1.13 6.48
CA ILE A 110 2.26 1.30 7.76
C ILE A 110 2.71 -0.07 8.31
N LYS A 111 1.80 -1.06 8.31
CA LYS A 111 2.12 -2.40 8.81
C LYS A 111 3.23 -3.06 7.99
N TYR A 112 3.17 -2.96 6.66
CA TYR A 112 4.18 -3.55 5.79
C TYR A 112 5.54 -2.84 5.88
N TRP A 113 5.53 -1.50 6.02
CA TRP A 113 6.75 -0.74 6.28
C TRP A 113 7.42 -1.18 7.57
N LYS A 114 6.65 -1.34 8.66
CA LYS A 114 7.18 -1.83 9.94
C LYS A 114 7.84 -3.20 9.79
N VAL A 115 7.19 -4.15 9.12
CA VAL A 115 7.78 -5.48 8.90
C VAL A 115 9.06 -5.39 8.06
N SER A 116 9.06 -4.55 7.03
CA SER A 116 10.25 -4.31 6.20
C SER A 116 11.41 -3.70 6.99
N TYR A 117 11.12 -2.85 7.98
CA TYR A 117 12.10 -2.29 8.91
C TYR A 117 12.61 -3.36 9.89
N ASP A 118 11.72 -4.12 10.52
CA ASP A 118 12.06 -5.19 11.47
C ASP A 118 12.91 -6.29 10.81
N ASP A 119 12.70 -6.58 9.51
CA ASP A 119 13.54 -7.51 8.74
C ASP A 119 14.97 -6.97 8.55
N CYS A 120 15.13 -5.65 8.44
CA CYS A 120 16.44 -5.01 8.39
C CYS A 120 17.17 -5.08 9.74
N GLU A 121 16.44 -4.89 10.85
CA GLU A 121 17.01 -4.99 12.20
C GLU A 121 17.41 -6.43 12.55
N ARG A 122 16.52 -7.40 12.31
CA ARG A 122 16.81 -8.83 12.55
C ARG A 122 18.01 -9.32 11.75
N TYR A 123 18.21 -8.83 10.53
CA TYR A 123 19.40 -9.17 9.75
C TYR A 123 20.69 -8.55 10.32
N ASN A 124 20.61 -7.40 11.01
CA ASN A 124 21.77 -6.82 11.69
C ASN A 124 22.17 -7.62 12.93
N GLU A 125 21.21 -8.10 13.70
CA GLU A 125 21.45 -8.89 14.92
C GLU A 125 22.08 -10.26 14.63
N GLN A 126 21.78 -10.87 13.49
CA GLN A 126 22.35 -12.17 13.07
C GLN A 126 23.80 -12.09 12.56
N LEU A 127 24.34 -10.88 12.37
CA LEU A 127 25.70 -10.64 11.87
C LEU A 127 26.67 -10.14 12.94
N VAL A 128 26.19 -9.98 14.18
CA VAL A 128 26.99 -9.68 15.38
C VAL A 128 27.18 -10.97 16.16
#